data_AF-A0A847BWR5-F1
#
_entry.id   AF-A0A847BWR5-F1
#
_cell.length_a   1.000
_cell.length_b   1.000
_cell.length_c   1.000
_cell.angle_alpha   90.00
_cell.angle_beta   90.00
_cell.angle_gamma   90.00
#
_symmetry.space_group_name_H-M   'P 1'
#
loop_
_entity.id
_entity.type
_entity.pdbx_description
1 polymer ?
#
loop_
_entity_poly.entity_id
_entity_poly.type
_entity_poly.pdbx_seq_one_letter_code
_entity_poly.pdbx_strand_id
1 'polypeptide(L)'
;MTPFRRLGKIFIHLALLSLSLVFLLPWSGRCDDLSKVSNPAGLSTFFGGEVKLKGSVSDPPGDSLFTPVGTSPNADAGFNARLKGEVSFADPIDLEIHYELVGLTGGTWRDGRKLARLYPWPGGEAGFGLRPISDRRRLFDLTKVIDEGEDGILYHRLDRLALTWKDRGRMLRLGRQAVTWGHGFLFNPMDLLNPFAPTDIERDYKIGDDMAFFQNPWGRGGDLQLVMVPRRHPESGKVAANQSSFAAKVHFATGTVETDLMAARHYGDSVVGWGTVGYLANAAWRLDFTWTLPDSEEESDYLSAVANIDTSWVWLGKNWYGLLEFHYNGLGRDDYANSLRQERIAERLDRGELFVLGRFYLGAILQVELHPLVNLYLTIISNLEDPSGILQPRLLWDVGQNLRLTVGGNFYCGGPETEYGGFETAGAGLTQRPAPSVFCWLSWYF
;
A
#
# COMPACT_ATOMS: atom_id res chain seq x y z
N MET A 1 34.55 -6.47 3.23
CA MET A 1 34.23 -5.27 2.40
C MET A 1 32.80 -4.88 2.75
N THR A 2 32.55 -3.67 3.24
CA THR A 2 31.23 -3.28 3.76
C THR A 2 30.15 -3.26 2.66
N PRO A 3 28.91 -3.75 2.93
CA PRO A 3 27.81 -3.77 1.96
C PRO A 3 27.55 -2.39 1.32
N PHE A 4 27.75 -1.31 2.10
CA PHE A 4 27.70 0.09 1.65
C PHE A 4 28.60 0.42 0.45
N ARG A 5 29.81 -0.16 0.34
CA ARG A 5 30.75 0.17 -0.76
C ARG A 5 30.42 -0.55 -2.07
N ARG A 6 29.71 -1.67 -2.04
CA ARG A 6 29.25 -2.40 -3.25
C ARG A 6 27.96 -1.78 -3.81
N LEU A 7 26.99 -1.47 -2.96
CA LEU A 7 25.72 -0.82 -3.35
C LEU A 7 25.95 0.56 -3.97
N GLY A 8 26.89 1.36 -3.44
CA GLY A 8 27.17 2.71 -3.95
C GLY A 8 27.69 2.77 -5.39
N LYS A 9 28.43 1.76 -5.86
CA LYS A 9 28.98 1.74 -7.23
C LYS A 9 27.92 1.38 -8.29
N ILE A 10 26.98 0.50 -7.94
CA ILE A 10 25.88 0.09 -8.82
C ILE A 10 24.81 1.19 -8.87
N PHE A 11 24.56 1.87 -7.75
CA PHE A 11 23.66 3.01 -7.65
C PHE A 11 24.02 4.16 -8.62
N ILE A 12 25.32 4.46 -8.76
CA ILE A 12 25.80 5.48 -9.72
C ILE A 12 25.46 5.08 -11.16
N HIS A 13 25.58 3.80 -11.53
CA HIS A 13 25.24 3.34 -12.88
C HIS A 13 23.74 3.36 -13.17
N LEU A 14 22.88 3.01 -12.21
CA LEU A 14 21.42 3.09 -12.36
C LEU A 14 20.92 4.54 -12.41
N ALA A 15 21.46 5.43 -11.58
CA ALA A 15 21.16 6.86 -11.62
C ALA A 15 21.61 7.50 -12.95
N LEU A 16 22.75 7.07 -13.50
CA LEU A 16 23.22 7.51 -14.82
C LEU A 16 22.35 6.95 -15.95
N LEU A 17 21.85 5.71 -15.83
CA LEU A 17 20.95 5.11 -16.83
C LEU A 17 19.60 5.83 -16.87
N SER A 18 19.01 6.10 -15.71
CA SER A 18 17.77 6.87 -15.62
C SER A 18 17.94 8.33 -16.04
N LEU A 19 19.09 8.98 -15.74
CA LEU A 19 19.42 10.29 -16.30
C LEU A 19 19.61 10.26 -17.82
N SER A 20 20.21 9.21 -18.38
CA SER A 20 20.45 9.12 -19.84
C SER A 20 19.15 8.99 -20.65
N LEU A 21 18.10 8.41 -20.05
CA LEU A 21 16.75 8.38 -20.62
C LEU A 21 16.08 9.77 -20.64
N VAL A 22 16.44 10.68 -19.72
CA VAL A 22 15.95 12.07 -19.71
C VAL A 22 16.46 12.86 -20.93
N PHE A 23 17.64 12.52 -21.46
CA PHE A 23 18.24 13.19 -22.63
C PHE A 23 17.82 12.61 -23.99
N LEU A 24 17.09 11.48 -24.01
CA LEU A 24 16.62 10.84 -25.25
C LEU A 24 15.15 11.16 -25.59
N LEU A 25 14.42 11.84 -24.70
CA LEU A 25 13.07 12.29 -24.98
C LEU A 25 13.11 13.64 -25.73
N PRO A 26 12.54 13.73 -26.95
CA PRO A 26 12.51 14.99 -27.68
C PRO A 26 11.71 16.02 -26.87
N TRP A 27 12.38 17.08 -26.47
CA TRP A 27 11.76 18.25 -25.85
C TRP A 27 10.96 18.98 -26.93
N SER A 28 9.66 18.70 -27.01
CA SER A 28 8.74 19.44 -27.88
C SER A 28 7.48 19.83 -27.13
N GLY A 29 7.36 21.13 -26.86
CA GLY A 29 6.10 21.85 -26.90
C GLY A 29 5.24 21.84 -25.63
N ARG A 30 4.90 23.05 -25.19
CA ARG A 30 3.84 23.40 -24.23
C ARG A 30 2.68 22.41 -24.23
N CYS A 31 2.41 21.83 -23.06
CA CYS A 31 1.08 21.33 -22.71
C CYS A 31 0.50 22.32 -21.70
N ASP A 32 0.22 23.54 -22.18
CA ASP A 32 -0.56 24.51 -21.41
C ASP A 32 -2.04 24.14 -21.59
N ASP A 33 -2.72 23.95 -20.46
CA ASP A 33 -4.18 23.81 -20.27
C ASP A 33 -4.79 22.39 -20.34
N LEU A 34 -4.66 21.64 -19.23
CA LEU A 34 -5.51 20.49 -18.89
C LEU A 34 -6.91 20.99 -18.46
N SER A 35 -7.69 21.54 -19.38
CA SER A 35 -9.05 22.00 -19.12
C SER A 35 -10.09 20.93 -19.45
N LYS A 36 -11.10 20.77 -18.57
CA LYS A 36 -12.29 19.94 -18.84
C LYS A 36 -12.93 20.43 -20.14
N VAL A 37 -12.94 19.58 -21.17
CA VAL A 37 -13.62 19.90 -22.43
C VAL A 37 -15.11 19.63 -22.23
N SER A 38 -15.91 20.69 -22.07
CA SER A 38 -17.36 20.61 -22.06
C SER A 38 -17.90 20.77 -23.49
N ASN A 39 -18.66 19.80 -23.97
CA ASN A 39 -19.39 19.90 -25.24
C ASN A 39 -20.80 20.48 -24.94
N PRO A 40 -21.44 21.25 -25.85
CA PRO A 40 -22.84 21.69 -25.74
C PRO A 40 -23.87 20.61 -25.36
N ALA A 41 -23.53 19.31 -25.44
CA ALA A 41 -24.34 18.20 -24.93
C ALA A 41 -24.25 17.96 -23.39
N GLY A 42 -23.50 18.78 -22.65
CA GLY A 42 -23.32 18.64 -21.19
C GLY A 42 -22.38 17.49 -20.78
N LEU A 43 -21.64 16.92 -21.72
CA LEU A 43 -20.58 15.93 -21.48
C LEU A 43 -19.29 16.66 -21.10
N SER A 44 -18.67 16.29 -19.98
CA SER A 44 -17.31 16.70 -19.61
C SER A 44 -16.42 15.48 -19.53
N THR A 45 -15.24 15.55 -20.16
CA THR A 45 -14.25 14.47 -20.12
C THR A 45 -12.93 14.94 -19.54
N PHE A 46 -12.31 14.12 -18.71
CA PHE A 46 -10.93 14.25 -18.27
C PHE A 46 -10.12 13.04 -18.76
N PHE A 47 -8.91 13.32 -19.23
CA PHE A 47 -7.95 12.30 -19.61
C PHE A 47 -6.56 12.70 -19.11
N GLY A 48 -5.83 11.75 -18.57
CA GLY A 48 -4.46 11.92 -18.12
C GLY A 48 -3.84 10.59 -17.75
N GLY A 49 -2.67 10.61 -17.13
CA GLY A 49 -1.98 9.38 -16.78
C GLY A 49 -0.69 9.58 -16.02
N GLU A 50 0.00 8.47 -15.83
CA GLU A 50 1.36 8.47 -15.33
C GLU A 50 2.14 7.26 -15.86
N VAL A 51 3.44 7.45 -16.05
CA VAL A 51 4.39 6.37 -16.29
C VAL A 51 5.46 6.44 -15.23
N LYS A 52 5.71 5.31 -14.57
CA LYS A 52 6.74 5.15 -13.56
C LYS A 52 7.75 4.11 -14.02
N LEU A 53 9.01 4.50 -14.11
CA LEU A 53 10.13 3.58 -14.27
C LEU A 53 10.78 3.36 -12.91
N LYS A 54 11.04 2.11 -12.55
CA LYS A 54 11.56 1.73 -11.24
C LYS A 54 12.80 0.87 -11.39
N GLY A 55 13.83 1.17 -10.62
CA GLY A 55 14.98 0.31 -10.41
C GLY A 55 15.25 0.13 -8.93
N SER A 56 15.63 -1.07 -8.53
CA SER A 56 16.07 -1.36 -7.17
C SER A 56 17.21 -2.38 -7.14
N VAL A 57 17.98 -2.33 -6.07
CA VAL A 57 18.95 -3.37 -5.73
C VAL A 57 18.70 -3.80 -4.29
N SER A 58 18.48 -5.08 -4.07
CA SER A 58 18.39 -5.70 -2.75
C SER A 58 19.63 -6.57 -2.49
N ASP A 59 20.06 -6.66 -1.23
CA ASP A 59 21.22 -7.45 -0.81
C ASP A 59 20.78 -8.49 0.23
N PRO A 60 20.26 -9.67 -0.21
CA PRO A 60 19.79 -10.70 0.71
C PRO A 60 20.88 -11.17 1.67
N PRO A 61 20.63 -11.22 2.98
CA PRO A 61 21.59 -11.76 3.93
C PRO A 61 21.95 -13.21 3.61
N GLY A 62 23.20 -13.60 3.93
CA GLY A 62 23.73 -14.97 3.68
C GLY A 62 22.98 -16.07 4.43
N ASP A 63 22.23 -15.70 5.46
CA ASP A 63 21.43 -16.54 6.34
C ASP A 63 19.93 -16.29 6.13
N SER A 64 19.46 -15.95 4.92
CA SER A 64 18.06 -15.61 4.65
C SER A 64 17.29 -16.69 3.88
N LEU A 65 16.00 -16.45 3.61
CA LEU A 65 15.17 -17.28 2.72
C LEU A 65 15.78 -17.48 1.33
N PHE A 66 16.68 -16.60 0.89
CA PHE A 66 17.35 -16.69 -0.41
C PHE A 66 18.57 -17.62 -0.43
N THR A 67 19.03 -18.13 0.72
CA THR A 67 20.20 -19.02 0.79
C THR A 67 20.15 -20.22 -0.17
N PRO A 68 19.01 -20.93 -0.35
CA PRO A 68 18.93 -22.06 -1.28
C PRO A 68 19.09 -21.70 -2.77
N VAL A 69 18.82 -20.44 -3.14
CA VAL A 69 18.81 -19.97 -4.53
C VAL A 69 19.95 -19.01 -4.85
N GLY A 70 20.72 -18.62 -3.83
CA GLY A 70 21.86 -17.72 -3.90
C GLY A 70 21.55 -16.35 -3.30
N THR A 71 22.53 -15.78 -2.60
CA THR A 71 22.41 -14.48 -1.89
C THR A 71 23.22 -13.39 -2.59
N SER A 72 23.33 -13.49 -3.92
CA SER A 72 23.92 -12.40 -4.70
C SER A 72 22.94 -11.22 -4.71
N PRO A 73 23.43 -9.96 -4.75
CA PRO A 73 22.55 -8.81 -4.84
C PRO A 73 21.59 -8.93 -6.03
N ASN A 74 20.31 -8.74 -5.75
CA ASN A 74 19.26 -8.82 -6.74
C ASN A 74 18.99 -7.42 -7.29
N ALA A 75 19.24 -7.25 -8.59
CA ALA A 75 18.87 -6.06 -9.33
C ALA A 75 17.51 -6.28 -9.97
N ASP A 76 16.60 -5.34 -9.74
CA ASP A 76 15.24 -5.38 -10.26
C ASP A 76 14.94 -4.11 -11.04
N ALA A 77 14.13 -4.27 -12.08
CA ALA A 77 13.59 -3.19 -12.88
C ALA A 77 12.09 -3.41 -13.09
N GLY A 78 11.37 -2.32 -13.21
CA GLY A 78 9.95 -2.39 -13.51
C GLY A 78 9.43 -1.12 -14.14
N PHE A 79 8.26 -1.22 -14.73
CA PHE A 79 7.50 -0.06 -15.16
C PHE A 79 6.03 -0.22 -14.78
N ASN A 80 5.37 0.90 -14.51
CA ASN A 80 3.92 0.99 -14.39
C ASN A 80 3.45 2.15 -15.27
N ALA A 81 2.61 1.85 -16.26
CA ALA A 81 1.95 2.85 -17.08
C ALA A 81 0.46 2.84 -16.75
N ARG A 82 -0.08 3.97 -16.32
CA ARG A 82 -1.48 4.14 -15.94
C ARG A 82 -2.13 5.22 -16.78
N LEU A 83 -3.25 4.89 -17.41
CA LEU A 83 -4.12 5.82 -18.12
C LEU A 83 -5.38 6.04 -17.28
N LYS A 84 -5.81 7.28 -17.18
CA LYS A 84 -6.94 7.72 -16.35
C LYS A 84 -7.94 8.46 -17.24
N GLY A 85 -9.17 7.96 -17.27
CA GLY A 85 -10.28 8.61 -17.93
C GLY A 85 -11.44 8.81 -16.97
N GLU A 86 -12.04 9.99 -17.00
CA GLU A 86 -13.30 10.29 -16.34
C GLU A 86 -14.26 10.92 -17.35
N VAL A 87 -15.48 10.43 -17.37
CA VAL A 87 -16.55 10.93 -18.23
C VAL A 87 -17.74 11.30 -17.35
N SER A 88 -17.99 12.59 -17.21
CA SER A 88 -19.19 13.13 -16.59
C SER A 88 -20.25 13.32 -17.68
N PHE A 89 -21.32 12.55 -17.59
CA PHE A 89 -22.54 12.81 -18.35
C PHE A 89 -23.27 13.97 -17.65
N ALA A 90 -23.99 14.81 -18.40
CA ALA A 90 -24.80 15.88 -17.78
C ALA A 90 -25.60 15.30 -16.61
N ASP A 91 -25.46 15.90 -15.41
CA ASP A 91 -25.91 15.38 -14.10
C ASP A 91 -27.05 14.37 -14.21
N PRO A 92 -26.95 13.15 -13.63
CA PRO A 92 -26.25 12.86 -12.37
C PRO A 92 -25.16 11.76 -12.43
N ILE A 93 -24.59 11.44 -13.60
CA ILE A 93 -23.79 10.22 -13.79
C ILE A 93 -22.34 10.52 -14.17
N ASP A 94 -21.40 9.91 -13.46
CA ASP A 94 -19.96 9.89 -13.78
C ASP A 94 -19.47 8.47 -14.03
N LEU A 95 -18.56 8.30 -14.98
CA LEU A 95 -17.87 7.05 -15.28
C LEU A 95 -16.35 7.23 -15.12
N GLU A 96 -15.73 6.43 -14.26
CA GLU A 96 -14.28 6.41 -14.04
C GLU A 96 -13.67 5.12 -14.59
N ILE A 97 -12.63 5.25 -15.42
CA ILE A 97 -11.91 4.12 -16.02
C ILE A 97 -10.41 4.38 -15.90
N HIS A 98 -9.70 3.54 -15.14
CA HIS A 98 -8.25 3.55 -15.07
C HIS A 98 -7.66 2.23 -15.55
N TYR A 99 -6.85 2.30 -16.60
CA TYR A 99 -6.11 1.17 -17.15
C TYR A 99 -4.66 1.22 -16.68
N GLU A 100 -4.11 0.07 -16.32
CA GLU A 100 -2.71 -0.09 -15.94
C GLU A 100 -2.03 -1.18 -16.78
N LEU A 101 -0.78 -0.94 -17.15
CA LEU A 101 0.15 -1.92 -17.70
C LEU A 101 1.38 -1.95 -16.80
N VAL A 102 1.71 -3.13 -16.27
CA VAL A 102 2.78 -3.32 -15.29
C VAL A 102 3.73 -4.40 -15.78
N GLY A 103 5.02 -4.05 -15.84
CA GLY A 103 6.10 -4.99 -16.09
C GLY A 103 7.07 -5.03 -14.92
N LEU A 104 7.47 -6.22 -14.50
CA LEU A 104 8.44 -6.45 -13.44
C LEU A 104 9.46 -7.48 -13.93
N THR A 105 10.75 -7.22 -13.72
CA THR A 105 11.83 -8.15 -14.05
C THR A 105 12.98 -7.99 -13.05
N GLY A 106 13.75 -9.05 -12.82
CA GLY A 106 14.94 -8.96 -11.98
C GLY A 106 15.26 -10.21 -11.19
N GLY A 107 16.29 -10.08 -10.37
CA GLY A 107 16.79 -11.16 -9.51
C GLY A 107 15.78 -11.57 -8.45
N THR A 108 15.05 -10.63 -7.86
CA THR A 108 14.05 -10.92 -6.82
C THR A 108 12.91 -11.77 -7.38
N TRP A 109 12.45 -11.47 -8.60
CA TRP A 109 11.45 -12.29 -9.30
C TRP A 109 11.96 -13.71 -9.56
N ARG A 110 13.15 -13.81 -10.16
CA ARG A 110 13.77 -15.08 -10.54
C ARG A 110 13.99 -15.99 -9.34
N ASP A 111 14.57 -15.44 -8.28
CA ASP A 111 14.92 -16.19 -7.08
C ASP A 111 13.67 -16.53 -6.25
N GLY A 112 12.70 -15.62 -6.16
CA GLY A 112 11.41 -15.89 -5.55
C GLY A 112 10.67 -17.04 -6.25
N ARG A 113 10.71 -17.10 -7.60
CA ARG A 113 10.09 -18.19 -8.37
C ARG A 113 10.78 -19.53 -8.15
N LYS A 114 12.11 -19.54 -8.06
CA LYS A 114 12.87 -20.75 -7.70
C LYS A 114 12.49 -21.20 -6.29
N LEU A 115 12.41 -20.30 -5.32
CA LEU A 115 12.01 -20.62 -3.94
C LEU A 115 10.60 -21.19 -3.88
N ALA A 116 9.63 -20.58 -4.57
CA ALA A 116 8.25 -21.07 -4.63
C ALA A 116 8.13 -22.49 -5.21
N ARG A 117 9.02 -22.87 -6.14
CA ARG A 117 9.11 -24.25 -6.68
C ARG A 117 9.72 -25.24 -5.68
N LEU A 118 10.64 -24.79 -4.83
CA LEU A 118 11.37 -25.63 -3.89
C LEU A 118 10.62 -25.81 -2.55
N TYR A 119 9.91 -24.77 -2.11
CA TYR A 119 9.29 -24.69 -0.80
C TYR A 119 7.82 -24.26 -0.95
N PRO A 120 6.87 -25.21 -0.81
CA PRO A 120 5.46 -24.86 -0.70
C PRO A 120 5.24 -24.04 0.58
N TRP A 121 4.79 -22.80 0.42
CA TRP A 121 4.52 -21.89 1.54
C TRP A 121 3.01 -21.68 1.71
N PRO A 122 2.46 -21.66 2.95
CA PRO A 122 1.02 -21.43 3.18
C PRO A 122 0.51 -20.11 2.57
N GLY A 123 1.33 -19.05 2.59
CA GLY A 123 1.03 -17.77 1.92
C GLY A 123 1.39 -17.72 0.42
N GLY A 124 1.60 -18.88 -0.22
CA GLY A 124 1.91 -18.99 -1.64
C GLY A 124 3.17 -18.23 -2.10
N GLU A 125 3.16 -17.78 -3.34
CA GLU A 125 4.26 -17.00 -3.94
C GLU A 125 4.51 -15.67 -3.19
N ALA A 126 3.50 -15.11 -2.52
CA ALA A 126 3.62 -13.87 -1.74
C ALA A 126 4.58 -13.98 -0.55
N GLY A 127 4.78 -15.20 -0.03
CA GLY A 127 5.78 -15.50 1.01
C GLY A 127 7.23 -15.30 0.56
N PHE A 128 7.48 -15.29 -0.76
CA PHE A 128 8.80 -15.11 -1.36
C PHE A 128 8.99 -13.75 -2.02
N GLY A 129 8.14 -12.76 -1.66
CA GLY A 129 8.22 -11.41 -2.21
C GLY A 129 7.62 -11.25 -3.61
N LEU A 130 7.01 -12.30 -4.18
CA LEU A 130 6.30 -12.23 -5.45
C LEU A 130 4.86 -11.78 -5.19
N ARG A 131 4.55 -10.52 -5.51
CA ARG A 131 3.21 -9.95 -5.27
C ARG A 131 2.61 -9.32 -6.53
N PRO A 132 2.52 -10.03 -7.67
CA PRO A 132 1.71 -9.54 -8.78
C PRO A 132 0.26 -9.44 -8.32
N ILE A 133 -0.41 -8.35 -8.70
CA ILE A 133 -1.82 -8.16 -8.36
C ILE A 133 -2.64 -9.24 -9.08
N SER A 134 -3.49 -9.94 -8.33
CA SER A 134 -4.39 -10.96 -8.85
C SER A 134 -5.85 -10.61 -8.57
N ASP A 135 -6.74 -10.96 -9.51
CA ASP A 135 -8.20 -10.82 -9.36
C ASP A 135 -8.85 -12.13 -8.88
N ARG A 136 -8.08 -13.15 -8.45
CA ARG A 136 -8.59 -14.48 -8.06
C ARG A 136 -9.78 -14.42 -7.10
N ARG A 137 -9.75 -13.51 -6.11
CA ARG A 137 -10.83 -13.30 -5.12
C ARG A 137 -11.86 -12.25 -5.50
N ARG A 138 -11.57 -11.35 -6.45
CA ARG A 138 -12.47 -10.25 -6.84
C ARG A 138 -13.72 -10.77 -7.56
N LEU A 139 -14.77 -9.96 -7.65
CA LEU A 139 -16.00 -10.36 -8.36
C LEU A 139 -15.77 -10.48 -9.87
N PHE A 140 -15.02 -9.55 -10.45
CA PHE A 140 -14.67 -9.52 -11.87
C PHE A 140 -13.20 -9.85 -12.06
N ASP A 141 -12.90 -10.56 -13.15
CA ASP A 141 -11.53 -10.78 -13.61
C ASP A 141 -11.19 -9.73 -14.67
N LEU A 142 -10.55 -8.65 -14.24
CA LEU A 142 -10.13 -7.52 -15.08
C LEU A 142 -8.60 -7.34 -15.03
N THR A 143 -7.85 -8.36 -14.64
CA THR A 143 -6.39 -8.39 -14.62
C THR A 143 -5.92 -9.59 -15.43
N LYS A 144 -5.10 -9.39 -16.45
CA LYS A 144 -4.63 -10.46 -17.32
C LYS A 144 -3.13 -10.39 -17.54
N VAL A 145 -2.49 -11.54 -17.37
CA VAL A 145 -1.08 -11.76 -17.69
C VAL A 145 -0.92 -11.81 -19.21
N ILE A 146 0.00 -10.99 -19.72
CA ILE A 146 0.38 -10.93 -21.14
C ILE A 146 1.53 -11.91 -21.37
N ASP A 147 2.54 -11.85 -20.51
CA ASP A 147 3.72 -12.69 -20.55
C ASP A 147 4.21 -12.97 -19.13
N GLU A 148 4.68 -14.19 -18.88
CA GLU A 148 5.24 -14.60 -17.60
C GLU A 148 6.34 -15.64 -17.84
N GLY A 149 7.53 -15.34 -17.33
CA GLY A 149 8.71 -16.18 -17.50
C GLY A 149 9.52 -16.30 -16.22
N GLU A 150 10.72 -16.85 -16.35
CA GLU A 150 11.65 -16.99 -15.22
C GLU A 150 12.26 -15.66 -14.78
N ASP A 151 12.32 -14.68 -15.68
CA ASP A 151 13.00 -13.40 -15.46
C ASP A 151 12.05 -12.23 -15.19
N GLY A 152 10.75 -12.40 -15.40
CA GLY A 152 9.77 -11.36 -15.15
C GLY A 152 8.33 -11.72 -15.50
N ILE A 153 7.47 -10.73 -15.34
CA ILE A 153 6.04 -10.77 -15.67
C ILE A 153 5.62 -9.45 -16.29
N LEU A 154 4.71 -9.53 -17.26
CA LEU A 154 4.00 -8.42 -17.86
C LEU A 154 2.50 -8.69 -17.77
N TYR A 155 1.76 -7.78 -17.14
CA TYR A 155 0.31 -7.90 -17.03
C TYR A 155 -0.36 -6.54 -17.20
N HIS A 156 -1.64 -6.57 -17.57
CA HIS A 156 -2.47 -5.37 -17.63
C HIS A 156 -3.71 -5.55 -16.76
N ARG A 157 -4.30 -4.43 -16.33
CA ARG A 157 -5.54 -4.44 -15.57
C ARG A 157 -6.38 -3.19 -15.72
N LEU A 158 -7.67 -3.31 -15.42
CA LEU A 158 -8.51 -2.18 -15.05
C LEU A 158 -8.46 -2.05 -13.52
N ASP A 159 -7.75 -1.03 -13.03
CA ASP A 159 -7.67 -0.73 -11.59
C ASP A 159 -8.87 0.08 -11.11
N ARG A 160 -9.52 0.82 -12.03
CA ARG A 160 -10.80 1.50 -11.77
C ARG A 160 -11.74 1.26 -12.95
N LEU A 161 -12.97 0.92 -12.62
CA LEU A 161 -14.09 0.82 -13.55
C LEU A 161 -15.35 1.01 -12.72
N ALA A 162 -15.76 2.26 -12.54
CA ALA A 162 -16.84 2.60 -11.64
C ALA A 162 -17.83 3.59 -12.25
N LEU A 163 -19.11 3.30 -12.05
CA LEU A 163 -20.21 4.21 -12.37
C LEU A 163 -20.68 4.86 -11.08
N THR A 164 -20.74 6.18 -11.07
CA THR A 164 -21.21 6.97 -9.93
C THR A 164 -22.49 7.70 -10.30
N TRP A 165 -23.51 7.57 -9.48
CA TRP A 165 -24.73 8.34 -9.54
C TRP A 165 -24.80 9.29 -8.35
N LYS A 166 -25.05 10.58 -8.59
CA LYS A 166 -25.10 11.62 -7.55
C LYS A 166 -26.42 12.38 -7.59
N ASP A 167 -27.14 12.42 -6.47
CA ASP A 167 -28.37 13.21 -6.34
C ASP A 167 -28.42 13.89 -4.97
N ARG A 168 -28.52 15.23 -4.96
CA ARG A 168 -28.67 16.04 -3.73
C ARG A 168 -27.66 15.68 -2.64
N GLY A 169 -26.41 15.44 -3.03
CA GLY A 169 -25.31 15.05 -2.14
C GLY A 169 -25.23 13.55 -1.82
N ARG A 170 -26.24 12.76 -2.14
CA ARG A 170 -26.16 11.29 -2.07
C ARG A 170 -25.31 10.76 -3.21
N MET A 171 -24.59 9.69 -2.94
CA MET A 171 -23.75 9.03 -3.92
C MET A 171 -24.01 7.52 -3.90
N LEU A 172 -24.25 6.93 -5.06
CA LEU A 172 -24.17 5.49 -5.27
C LEU A 172 -23.06 5.23 -6.29
N ARG A 173 -22.05 4.46 -5.91
CA ARG A 173 -20.92 4.11 -6.78
C ARG A 173 -20.80 2.60 -6.90
N LEU A 174 -20.86 2.11 -8.12
CA LEU A 174 -20.84 0.67 -8.45
C LEU A 174 -19.64 0.35 -9.31
N GLY A 175 -18.94 -0.74 -8.99
CA GLY A 175 -17.83 -1.26 -9.77
C GLY A 175 -16.50 -1.22 -9.01
N ARG A 176 -15.40 -1.25 -9.76
CA ARG A 176 -14.06 -1.32 -9.20
C ARG A 176 -13.57 0.04 -8.74
N GLN A 177 -13.35 0.16 -7.44
CA GLN A 177 -13.01 1.42 -6.76
C GLN A 177 -12.21 1.13 -5.48
N ALA A 178 -11.74 2.16 -4.79
CA ALA A 178 -11.12 2.03 -3.48
C ALA A 178 -11.85 2.89 -2.46
N VAL A 179 -11.89 2.44 -1.21
CA VAL A 179 -12.45 3.18 -0.07
C VAL A 179 -11.40 3.23 1.04
N THR A 180 -11.45 4.27 1.86
CA THR A 180 -10.57 4.45 3.02
C THR A 180 -11.38 4.94 4.20
N TRP A 181 -11.30 4.25 5.33
CA TRP A 181 -11.98 4.65 6.57
C TRP A 181 -11.04 4.90 7.75
N GLY A 182 -9.78 4.48 7.67
CA GLY A 182 -8.78 4.73 8.71
C GLY A 182 -8.18 6.13 8.66
N HIS A 183 -7.73 6.57 9.82
CA HIS A 183 -7.09 7.86 10.08
C HIS A 183 -5.58 7.74 10.33
N GLY A 184 -5.07 6.51 10.38
CA GLY A 184 -3.67 6.24 10.58
C GLY A 184 -2.83 6.55 9.34
N PHE A 185 -1.57 6.90 9.58
CA PHE A 185 -0.64 7.19 8.50
C PHE A 185 0.13 5.94 8.11
N LEU A 186 0.76 5.22 9.04
CA LEU A 186 1.50 3.99 8.74
C LEU A 186 0.62 2.76 8.91
N PHE A 187 -0.15 2.71 9.99
CA PHE A 187 -1.03 1.59 10.34
C PHE A 187 -2.49 2.01 10.25
N ASN A 188 -3.36 1.16 9.68
CA ASN A 188 -4.75 1.52 9.42
C ASN A 188 -5.71 0.35 9.75
N PRO A 189 -5.96 0.06 11.04
CA PRO A 189 -6.80 -1.07 11.43
C PRO A 189 -8.26 -0.92 10.99
N MET A 190 -8.77 0.31 10.85
CA MET A 190 -10.12 0.58 10.35
C MET A 190 -10.27 0.46 8.83
N ASP A 191 -9.17 0.25 8.11
CA ASP A 191 -9.14 0.15 6.65
C ASP A 191 -9.16 -1.32 6.20
N LEU A 192 -10.33 -1.95 6.33
CA LEU A 192 -10.48 -3.40 6.17
C LEU A 192 -10.29 -3.93 4.74
N LEU A 193 -10.47 -3.08 3.72
CA LEU A 193 -10.65 -3.58 2.35
C LEU A 193 -9.37 -3.61 1.53
N ASN A 194 -8.59 -2.53 1.54
CA ASN A 194 -7.35 -2.41 0.77
C ASN A 194 -6.35 -1.49 1.51
N PRO A 195 -5.87 -1.88 2.70
CA PRO A 195 -4.89 -1.10 3.42
C PRO A 195 -3.54 -1.10 2.69
N PHE A 196 -2.81 -0.01 2.86
CA PHE A 196 -1.40 0.02 2.48
C PHE A 196 -0.58 -0.73 3.52
N ALA A 197 0.50 -1.37 3.08
CA ALA A 197 1.50 -1.84 4.03
C ALA A 197 2.15 -0.62 4.71
N PRO A 198 2.49 -0.70 6.01
CA PRO A 198 3.20 0.37 6.71
C PRO A 198 4.54 0.74 6.06
N THR A 199 5.13 -0.21 5.35
CA THR A 199 6.42 -0.08 4.65
C THR A 199 6.27 0.36 3.20
N ASP A 200 5.05 0.52 2.68
CA ASP A 200 4.82 0.96 1.31
C ASP A 200 5.36 2.39 1.12
N ILE A 201 6.30 2.52 0.20
CA ILE A 201 6.84 3.83 -0.19
C ILE A 201 5.92 4.51 -1.21
N GLU A 202 5.27 3.74 -2.08
CA GLU A 202 4.33 4.24 -3.08
C GLU A 202 2.91 4.06 -2.57
N ARG A 203 2.25 5.18 -2.26
CA ARG A 203 0.90 5.18 -1.69
C ARG A 203 -0.07 6.07 -2.47
N ASP A 204 0.26 6.33 -3.73
CA ASP A 204 -0.53 7.18 -4.62
C ASP A 204 -1.89 6.56 -4.94
N TYR A 205 -1.94 5.22 -5.07
CA TYR A 205 -3.19 4.49 -5.35
C TYR A 205 -3.31 3.24 -4.51
N LYS A 206 -4.45 3.14 -3.82
CA LYS A 206 -4.92 1.86 -3.31
C LYS A 206 -5.35 0.97 -4.45
N ILE A 207 -5.14 -0.33 -4.28
CA ILE A 207 -5.65 -1.34 -5.20
C ILE A 207 -7.19 -1.29 -5.17
N GLY A 208 -7.81 -1.27 -6.34
CA GLY A 208 -9.28 -1.29 -6.43
C GLY A 208 -9.88 -2.66 -6.12
N ASP A 209 -11.10 -2.67 -5.57
CA ASP A 209 -11.93 -3.86 -5.39
C ASP A 209 -13.33 -3.62 -5.96
N ASP A 210 -14.00 -4.70 -6.35
CA ASP A 210 -15.32 -4.66 -6.98
C ASP A 210 -16.40 -4.51 -5.90
N MET A 211 -17.02 -3.32 -5.82
CA MET A 211 -17.93 -3.02 -4.73
C MET A 211 -19.10 -2.12 -5.12
N ALA A 212 -20.14 -2.19 -4.30
CA ALA A 212 -21.18 -1.18 -4.21
C ALA A 212 -20.90 -0.29 -3.00
N PHE A 213 -20.83 1.01 -3.22
CA PHE A 213 -20.63 2.04 -2.21
C PHE A 213 -21.81 3.00 -2.23
N PHE A 214 -22.42 3.24 -1.08
CA PHE A 214 -23.47 4.25 -0.93
C PHE A 214 -23.07 5.24 0.15
N GLN A 215 -23.28 6.52 -0.11
CA GLN A 215 -23.08 7.59 0.86
C GLN A 215 -24.31 8.50 0.90
N ASN A 216 -24.77 8.81 2.11
CA ASN A 216 -25.85 9.76 2.35
C ASN A 216 -25.41 10.78 3.41
N PRO A 217 -25.12 12.03 3.02
CA PRO A 217 -24.80 13.08 3.97
C PRO A 217 -26.03 13.57 4.75
N TRP A 218 -25.81 14.08 5.95
CA TRP A 218 -26.79 14.83 6.75
C TRP A 218 -26.15 15.99 7.52
N GLY A 219 -27.00 16.95 7.90
CA GLY A 219 -26.60 18.05 8.77
C GLY A 219 -25.41 18.84 8.22
N ARG A 220 -24.51 19.25 9.12
CA ARG A 220 -23.27 19.96 8.79
C ARG A 220 -22.07 19.07 9.10
N GLY A 221 -21.73 18.20 8.16
CA GLY A 221 -20.53 17.34 8.24
C GLY A 221 -20.76 15.95 8.82
N GLY A 222 -21.97 15.38 8.71
CA GLY A 222 -22.19 13.96 9.01
C GLY A 222 -22.58 13.18 7.76
N ASP A 223 -22.27 11.89 7.72
CA ASP A 223 -22.67 11.00 6.64
C ASP A 223 -22.68 9.51 7.02
N LEU A 224 -23.52 8.74 6.32
CA LEU A 224 -23.61 7.28 6.44
C LEU A 224 -23.03 6.72 5.15
N GLN A 225 -22.06 5.84 5.32
CA GLN A 225 -21.45 5.08 4.25
C GLN A 225 -21.80 3.61 4.41
N LEU A 226 -22.23 2.98 3.32
CA LEU A 226 -22.48 1.55 3.25
C LEU A 226 -21.62 0.96 2.14
N VAL A 227 -20.97 -0.16 2.41
CA VAL A 227 -20.11 -0.86 1.46
C VAL A 227 -20.48 -2.33 1.39
N MET A 228 -20.58 -2.86 0.17
CA MET A 228 -20.69 -4.27 -0.10
C MET A 228 -19.62 -4.68 -1.12
N VAL A 229 -18.76 -5.62 -0.72
CA VAL A 229 -17.68 -6.16 -1.55
C VAL A 229 -17.91 -7.65 -1.76
N PRO A 230 -18.63 -8.04 -2.84
CA PRO A 230 -18.79 -9.44 -3.18
C PRO A 230 -17.47 -10.05 -3.65
N ARG A 231 -17.11 -11.23 -3.12
CA ARG A 231 -15.87 -11.93 -3.48
C ARG A 231 -16.09 -13.41 -3.77
N ARG A 232 -15.21 -13.95 -4.61
CA ARG A 232 -15.18 -15.37 -4.99
C ARG A 232 -14.25 -16.15 -4.06
N HIS A 233 -14.65 -17.37 -3.74
CA HIS A 233 -13.75 -18.32 -3.09
C HIS A 233 -12.61 -18.67 -4.05
N PRO A 234 -11.34 -18.57 -3.62
CA PRO A 234 -10.18 -18.73 -4.51
C PRO A 234 -10.09 -20.13 -5.14
N GLU A 235 -10.64 -21.16 -4.51
CA GLU A 235 -10.62 -22.54 -5.05
C GLU A 235 -11.82 -22.87 -5.94
N SER A 236 -13.03 -22.46 -5.55
CA SER A 236 -14.25 -22.85 -6.26
C SER A 236 -14.66 -21.85 -7.35
N GLY A 237 -14.10 -20.64 -7.32
CA GLY A 237 -14.45 -19.55 -8.23
C GLY A 237 -15.88 -19.03 -8.06
N LYS A 238 -16.62 -19.46 -7.03
CA LYS A 238 -18.00 -19.03 -6.78
C LYS A 238 -18.03 -17.90 -5.76
N VAL A 239 -18.95 -16.96 -5.93
CA VAL A 239 -19.21 -15.91 -4.94
C VAL A 239 -19.63 -16.57 -3.62
N ALA A 240 -18.98 -16.17 -2.52
CA ALA A 240 -19.19 -16.76 -1.22
C ALA A 240 -19.34 -15.68 -0.14
N ALA A 241 -20.34 -15.83 0.75
CA ALA A 241 -20.63 -14.86 1.79
C ALA A 241 -19.49 -14.72 2.80
N ASN A 242 -18.84 -15.84 3.17
CA ASN A 242 -17.68 -15.87 4.06
C ASN A 242 -16.39 -15.31 3.41
N GLN A 243 -16.41 -14.94 2.13
CA GLN A 243 -15.31 -14.24 1.45
C GLN A 243 -15.64 -12.76 1.23
N SER A 244 -16.92 -12.44 1.22
CA SER A 244 -17.42 -11.10 0.93
C SER A 244 -17.30 -10.20 2.15
N SER A 245 -17.45 -8.89 1.94
CA SER A 245 -17.52 -7.92 3.03
C SER A 245 -18.74 -7.05 2.93
N PHE A 246 -19.36 -6.75 4.07
CA PHE A 246 -20.40 -5.76 4.20
C PHE A 246 -20.05 -4.86 5.38
N ALA A 247 -20.14 -3.54 5.20
CA ALA A 247 -19.77 -2.62 6.25
C ALA A 247 -20.62 -1.35 6.21
N ALA A 248 -20.81 -0.77 7.39
CA ALA A 248 -21.45 0.52 7.57
C ALA A 248 -20.55 1.41 8.41
N LYS A 249 -20.44 2.68 8.03
CA LYS A 249 -19.74 3.72 8.78
C LYS A 249 -20.64 4.94 8.95
N VAL A 250 -20.71 5.46 10.15
CA VAL A 250 -21.39 6.72 10.49
C VAL A 250 -20.33 7.71 10.90
N HIS A 251 -20.26 8.83 10.19
CA HIS A 251 -19.39 9.96 10.49
C HIS A 251 -20.20 11.12 11.06
N PHE A 252 -19.66 11.81 12.05
CA PHE A 252 -20.23 13.04 12.59
C PHE A 252 -19.17 13.89 13.28
N ALA A 253 -19.40 15.20 13.31
CA ALA A 253 -18.54 16.16 13.99
C ALA A 253 -19.21 16.74 15.25
N THR A 254 -18.45 16.84 16.34
CA THR A 254 -18.84 17.53 17.59
C THR A 254 -17.80 18.59 17.91
N GLY A 255 -18.12 19.87 17.66
CA GLY A 255 -17.17 20.96 17.80
C GLY A 255 -16.06 20.88 16.76
N THR A 256 -14.81 20.74 17.21
CA THR A 256 -13.62 20.57 16.36
C THR A 256 -13.14 19.11 16.27
N VAL A 257 -13.94 18.18 16.79
CA VAL A 257 -13.61 16.74 16.82
C VAL A 257 -14.53 16.02 15.85
N GLU A 258 -13.94 15.25 14.95
CA GLU A 258 -14.62 14.35 14.03
C GLU A 258 -14.59 12.93 14.59
N THR A 259 -15.66 12.17 14.37
CA THR A 259 -15.80 10.81 14.88
C THR A 259 -16.45 9.91 13.85
N ASP A 260 -15.88 8.72 13.71
CA ASP A 260 -16.37 7.65 12.87
C ASP A 260 -16.67 6.42 13.72
N LEU A 261 -17.88 5.88 13.57
CA LEU A 261 -18.25 4.58 14.12
C LEU A 261 -18.52 3.63 12.97
N MET A 262 -17.93 2.43 13.02
CA MET A 262 -18.13 1.43 11.99
C MET A 262 -18.54 0.07 12.56
N ALA A 263 -19.30 -0.67 11.76
CA ALA A 263 -19.56 -2.09 11.97
C ALA A 263 -19.44 -2.81 10.63
N ALA A 264 -18.81 -3.99 10.63
CA ALA A 264 -18.55 -4.75 9.42
C ALA A 264 -18.65 -6.25 9.66
N ARG A 265 -18.97 -6.96 8.58
CA ARG A 265 -18.73 -8.39 8.40
C ARG A 265 -17.67 -8.52 7.31
N HIS A 266 -16.53 -9.12 7.60
CA HIS A 266 -15.38 -9.16 6.70
C HIS A 266 -14.69 -10.51 6.77
N TYR A 267 -14.76 -11.29 5.69
CA TYR A 267 -14.25 -12.67 5.63
C TYR A 267 -14.76 -13.58 6.77
N GLY A 268 -16.04 -13.45 7.13
CA GLY A 268 -16.64 -14.16 8.26
C GLY A 268 -16.49 -13.44 9.60
N ASP A 269 -15.44 -12.64 9.79
CA ASP A 269 -15.27 -11.92 11.06
C ASP A 269 -16.25 -10.75 11.21
N SER A 270 -16.80 -10.57 12.41
CA SER A 270 -17.53 -9.37 12.78
C SER A 270 -16.56 -8.34 13.36
N VAL A 271 -16.61 -7.09 12.89
CA VAL A 271 -15.71 -6.02 13.33
C VAL A 271 -16.54 -4.81 13.75
N VAL A 272 -16.22 -4.24 14.90
CA VAL A 272 -16.71 -2.90 15.29
C VAL A 272 -15.50 -1.97 15.41
N GLY A 273 -15.66 -0.72 15.01
CA GLY A 273 -14.58 0.24 15.06
C GLY A 273 -15.02 1.65 15.46
N TRP A 274 -14.08 2.38 16.02
CA TRP A 274 -14.24 3.75 16.45
C TRP A 274 -12.98 4.55 16.07
N GLY A 275 -13.15 5.57 15.25
CA GLY A 275 -12.12 6.51 14.86
C GLY A 275 -12.46 7.92 15.32
N THR A 276 -11.45 8.72 15.65
CA THR A 276 -11.64 10.13 15.95
C THR A 276 -10.43 10.96 15.56
N VAL A 277 -10.71 12.16 15.07
CA VAL A 277 -9.71 13.14 14.66
C VAL A 277 -9.98 14.45 15.37
N GLY A 278 -8.93 15.10 15.86
CA GLY A 278 -9.05 16.41 16.47
C GLY A 278 -7.77 17.22 16.37
N TYR A 279 -7.83 18.42 16.91
CA TYR A 279 -6.71 19.35 16.97
C TYR A 279 -6.42 19.73 18.41
N LEU A 280 -5.14 19.79 18.75
CA LEU A 280 -4.63 20.36 19.99
C LEU A 280 -3.62 21.45 19.63
N ALA A 281 -4.04 22.70 19.77
CA ALA A 281 -3.32 23.85 19.22
C ALA A 281 -3.01 23.66 17.71
N ASN A 282 -1.73 23.61 17.33
CA ASN A 282 -1.30 23.43 15.94
C ASN A 282 -0.98 21.97 15.58
N ALA A 283 -1.27 21.01 16.47
CA ALA A 283 -1.05 19.60 16.24
C ALA A 283 -2.38 18.89 15.93
N ALA A 284 -2.39 18.05 14.90
CA ALA A 284 -3.50 17.15 14.63
C ALA A 284 -3.26 15.84 15.35
N TRP A 285 -4.27 15.30 16.02
CA TRP A 285 -4.22 13.98 16.66
C TRP A 285 -5.33 13.09 16.12
N ARG A 286 -5.05 11.80 16.02
CA ARG A 286 -6.00 10.79 15.50
C ARG A 286 -5.92 9.53 16.32
N LEU A 287 -7.07 8.90 16.54
CA LEU A 287 -7.20 7.60 17.20
C LEU A 287 -8.10 6.70 16.36
N ASP A 288 -7.71 5.45 16.17
CA ASP A 288 -8.54 4.40 15.57
C ASP A 288 -8.51 3.16 16.46
N PHE A 289 -9.66 2.53 16.65
CA PHE A 289 -9.80 1.27 17.37
C PHE A 289 -10.67 0.32 16.56
N THR A 290 -10.32 -0.96 16.54
CA THR A 290 -11.17 -2.03 16.00
C THR A 290 -11.19 -3.21 16.94
N TRP A 291 -12.38 -3.68 17.30
CA TRP A 291 -12.59 -4.94 17.99
C TRP A 291 -13.12 -5.96 16.99
N THR A 292 -12.41 -7.07 16.82
CA THR A 292 -12.80 -8.13 15.91
C THR A 292 -13.24 -9.35 16.69
N LEU A 293 -14.40 -9.89 16.30
CA LEU A 293 -15.07 -11.07 16.82
C LEU A 293 -15.05 -12.12 15.70
N PRO A 294 -14.12 -13.09 15.74
CA PRO A 294 -14.09 -14.16 14.76
C PRO A 294 -15.35 -15.03 14.81
N ASP A 295 -15.67 -15.66 13.68
CA ASP A 295 -16.78 -16.63 13.62
C ASP A 295 -16.44 -17.99 14.25
N SER A 296 -15.15 -18.32 14.34
CA SER A 296 -14.67 -19.59 14.87
C SER A 296 -14.63 -19.57 16.40
N GLU A 297 -15.21 -20.56 17.06
CA GLU A 297 -15.15 -20.72 18.52
C GLU A 297 -13.73 -21.01 19.05
N GLU A 298 -12.82 -21.45 18.18
CA GLU A 298 -11.41 -21.69 18.54
C GLU A 298 -10.58 -20.40 18.59
N GLU A 299 -11.10 -19.31 18.01
CA GLU A 299 -10.41 -18.05 17.91
C GLU A 299 -10.91 -17.05 18.97
N SER A 300 -9.96 -16.37 19.62
CA SER A 300 -10.28 -15.32 20.56
C SER A 300 -10.46 -13.97 19.86
N ASP A 301 -11.40 -13.18 20.38
CA ASP A 301 -11.54 -11.78 20.05
C ASP A 301 -10.23 -11.01 20.25
N TYR A 302 -10.05 -9.94 19.48
CA TYR A 302 -8.86 -9.09 19.62
C TYR A 302 -9.14 -7.64 19.25
N LEU A 303 -8.36 -6.77 19.89
CA LEU A 303 -8.34 -5.33 19.65
C LEU A 303 -7.15 -4.95 18.77
N SER A 304 -7.35 -4.07 17.81
CA SER A 304 -6.27 -3.31 17.16
C SER A 304 -6.50 -1.83 17.37
N ALA A 305 -5.43 -1.07 17.58
CA ALA A 305 -5.54 0.36 17.89
C ALA A 305 -4.39 1.16 17.27
N VAL A 306 -4.69 2.37 16.81
CA VAL A 306 -3.70 3.35 16.34
C VAL A 306 -3.93 4.66 17.06
N ALA A 307 -2.85 5.32 17.45
CA ALA A 307 -2.87 6.68 17.96
C ALA A 307 -1.72 7.47 17.33
N ASN A 308 -2.02 8.59 16.66
CA ASN A 308 -1.00 9.45 16.08
C ASN A 308 -1.17 10.92 16.44
N ILE A 309 -0.06 11.64 16.35
CA ILE A 309 -0.01 13.09 16.42
C ILE A 309 0.98 13.61 15.37
N ASP A 310 0.59 14.64 14.65
CA ASP A 310 1.48 15.34 13.72
C ASP A 310 1.48 16.85 13.93
N THR A 311 2.59 17.46 13.53
CA THR A 311 2.76 18.91 13.58
C THR A 311 3.84 19.36 12.59
N SER A 312 3.79 20.65 12.23
CA SER A 312 4.79 21.30 11.38
C SER A 312 5.48 22.43 12.13
N TRP A 313 6.78 22.61 11.91
CA TRP A 313 7.56 23.67 12.54
C TRP A 313 8.69 24.17 11.64
N VAL A 314 9.29 25.30 12.00
CA VAL A 314 10.47 25.84 11.31
C VAL A 314 11.70 25.63 12.18
N TRP A 315 12.72 24.96 11.64
CA TRP A 315 14.00 24.76 12.32
C TRP A 315 15.15 24.89 11.32
N LEU A 316 16.20 25.61 11.71
CA LEU A 316 17.34 25.97 10.84
C LEU A 316 16.93 26.66 9.52
N GLY A 317 15.86 27.45 9.56
CA GLY A 317 15.34 28.16 8.38
C GLY A 317 14.70 27.24 7.32
N LYS A 318 14.35 26.00 7.70
CA LYS A 318 13.68 25.02 6.84
C LYS A 318 12.32 24.63 7.43
N ASN A 319 11.38 24.27 6.56
CA ASN A 319 10.09 23.74 6.97
C ASN A 319 10.26 22.26 7.31
N TRP A 320 9.77 21.87 8.48
CA TRP A 320 9.74 20.50 8.97
C TRP A 320 8.30 20.07 9.20
N TYR A 321 8.06 18.79 8.95
CA TYR A 321 6.85 18.09 9.35
C TYR A 321 7.24 16.81 10.09
N GLY A 322 6.50 16.50 11.15
CA GLY A 322 6.76 15.34 11.97
C GLY A 322 5.46 14.68 12.40
N LEU A 323 5.44 13.35 12.31
CA LEU A 323 4.37 12.48 12.78
C LEU A 323 4.99 11.44 13.73
N LEU A 324 4.30 11.18 14.83
CA LEU A 324 4.53 10.02 15.69
C LEU A 324 3.24 9.19 15.75
N GLU A 325 3.35 7.88 15.55
CA GLU A 325 2.22 6.95 15.51
C GLU A 325 2.51 5.70 16.34
N PHE A 326 1.65 5.41 17.31
CA PHE A 326 1.64 4.15 18.04
C PHE A 326 0.61 3.20 17.44
N HIS A 327 0.96 1.92 17.32
CA HIS A 327 0.05 0.88 16.85
C HIS A 327 0.11 -0.34 17.78
N TYR A 328 -1.08 -0.78 18.20
CA TYR A 328 -1.31 -2.04 18.91
C TYR A 328 -2.00 -3.02 17.98
N ASN A 329 -1.38 -4.18 17.77
CA ASN A 329 -1.88 -5.29 16.99
C ASN A 329 -2.27 -6.45 17.93
N GLY A 330 -3.55 -6.65 18.20
CA GLY A 330 -4.02 -7.72 19.08
C GLY A 330 -3.82 -9.13 18.53
N LEU A 331 -3.61 -9.26 17.21
CA LEU A 331 -3.16 -10.52 16.60
C LEU A 331 -1.67 -10.77 16.75
N GLY A 332 -0.93 -9.74 17.14
CA GLY A 332 0.51 -9.83 17.30
C GLY A 332 0.92 -10.92 18.29
N ARG A 333 2.08 -11.50 18.04
CA ARG A 333 2.72 -12.53 18.87
C ARG A 333 4.23 -12.25 18.91
N ASP A 334 4.85 -12.79 19.93
CA ASP A 334 6.30 -12.81 20.18
C ASP A 334 6.98 -14.03 19.53
N ASP A 335 6.24 -15.10 19.29
CA ASP A 335 6.70 -16.29 18.54
C ASP A 335 6.30 -16.21 17.07
N TYR A 336 7.13 -15.55 16.27
CA TYR A 336 6.88 -15.34 14.83
C TYR A 336 6.90 -16.64 14.03
N ALA A 337 7.80 -17.57 14.37
CA ALA A 337 7.97 -18.83 13.69
C ALA A 337 6.68 -19.68 13.73
N ASN A 338 6.05 -19.79 14.91
CA ASN A 338 4.78 -20.49 15.04
C ASN A 338 3.57 -19.66 14.58
N SER A 339 3.66 -18.33 14.61
CA SER A 339 2.58 -17.46 14.13
C SER A 339 2.27 -17.68 12.65
N LEU A 340 3.29 -17.89 11.81
CA LEU A 340 3.09 -18.14 10.37
C LEU A 340 2.41 -19.48 10.06
N ARG A 341 2.34 -20.40 11.02
CA ARG A 341 1.60 -21.67 10.88
C ARG A 341 0.12 -21.54 11.20
N GLN A 342 -0.28 -20.47 11.88
CA GLN A 342 -1.68 -20.22 12.18
C GLN A 342 -2.40 -19.84 10.89
N GLU A 343 -3.39 -20.64 10.51
CA GLU A 343 -4.15 -20.47 9.26
C GLU A 343 -4.65 -19.03 9.10
N ARG A 344 -5.24 -18.46 10.16
CA ARG A 344 -5.69 -17.07 10.21
C ARG A 344 -4.61 -16.03 9.87
N ILE A 345 -3.39 -16.17 10.39
CA ILE A 345 -2.31 -15.23 10.12
C ILE A 345 -1.87 -15.39 8.66
N ALA A 346 -1.70 -16.63 8.20
CA ALA A 346 -1.34 -16.95 6.82
C ALA A 346 -2.38 -16.41 5.82
N GLU A 347 -3.67 -16.60 6.10
CA GLU A 347 -4.74 -16.08 5.27
C GLU A 347 -4.76 -14.55 5.22
N ARG A 348 -4.61 -13.86 6.35
CA ARG A 348 -4.57 -12.39 6.39
C ARG A 348 -3.33 -11.82 5.68
N LEU A 349 -2.19 -12.50 5.77
CA LEU A 349 -0.99 -12.17 4.99
C LEU A 349 -1.23 -12.34 3.49
N ASP A 350 -1.85 -13.45 3.07
CA ASP A 350 -2.19 -13.72 1.66
C ASP A 350 -3.25 -12.75 1.11
N ARG A 351 -4.17 -12.28 1.96
CA ARG A 351 -5.15 -11.23 1.61
C ARG A 351 -4.54 -9.82 1.59
N GLY A 352 -3.35 -9.61 2.16
CA GLY A 352 -2.75 -8.29 2.30
C GLY A 352 -3.45 -7.42 3.35
N GLU A 353 -3.97 -8.02 4.41
CA GLU A 353 -4.65 -7.35 5.54
C GLU A 353 -3.75 -7.23 6.77
N LEU A 354 -2.74 -8.09 6.88
CA LEU A 354 -1.74 -8.08 7.95
C LEU A 354 -0.36 -7.86 7.35
N PHE A 355 0.39 -6.92 7.91
CA PHE A 355 1.74 -6.57 7.41
C PHE A 355 2.83 -6.68 8.48
N VAL A 356 2.43 -6.83 9.73
CA VAL A 356 3.31 -6.87 10.90
C VAL A 356 2.86 -7.99 11.83
N LEU A 357 3.80 -8.64 12.52
CA LEU A 357 3.55 -9.84 13.30
C LEU A 357 3.64 -9.63 14.82
N GLY A 358 4.34 -8.60 15.27
CA GLY A 358 4.44 -8.20 16.67
C GLY A 358 3.20 -7.46 17.19
N ARG A 359 3.18 -7.15 18.49
CA ARG A 359 2.03 -6.51 19.15
C ARG A 359 2.12 -5.00 19.20
N PHE A 360 3.31 -4.44 19.46
CA PHE A 360 3.48 -3.02 19.77
C PHE A 360 4.45 -2.36 18.80
N TYR A 361 3.99 -1.34 18.10
CA TYR A 361 4.82 -0.57 17.17
C TYR A 361 4.81 0.92 17.50
N LEU A 362 5.96 1.54 17.27
CA LEU A 362 6.10 2.98 17.19
C LEU A 362 6.65 3.34 15.82
N GLY A 363 5.85 4.08 15.06
CA GLY A 363 6.18 4.66 13.79
C GLY A 363 6.48 6.15 13.92
N ALA A 364 7.43 6.65 13.15
CA ALA A 364 7.69 8.07 13.01
C ALA A 364 7.93 8.43 11.53
N ILE A 365 7.39 9.56 11.10
CA ILE A 365 7.70 10.17 9.79
C ILE A 365 8.26 11.56 10.06
N LEU A 366 9.45 11.83 9.53
CA LEU A 366 10.04 13.16 9.51
C LEU A 366 10.19 13.60 8.05
N GLN A 367 9.76 14.82 7.75
CA GLN A 367 10.00 15.47 6.47
C GLN A 367 10.74 16.79 6.71
N VAL A 368 11.74 17.07 5.88
CA VAL A 368 12.36 18.39 5.76
C VAL A 368 12.31 18.86 4.31
N GLU A 369 11.80 20.07 4.11
CA GLU A 369 11.83 20.77 2.84
C GLU A 369 13.22 21.40 2.66
N LEU A 370 14.15 20.69 1.99
CA LEU A 370 15.50 21.20 1.73
C LEU A 370 15.47 22.36 0.72
N HIS A 371 14.57 22.26 -0.25
CA HIS A 371 14.26 23.24 -1.28
C HIS A 371 12.78 23.06 -1.70
N PRO A 372 12.06 24.07 -2.24
CA PRO A 372 10.67 23.91 -2.69
C PRO A 372 10.40 22.75 -3.66
N LEU A 373 11.45 22.27 -4.35
CA LEU A 373 11.40 21.13 -5.28
C LEU A 373 12.09 19.87 -4.74
N VAL A 374 12.69 19.92 -3.55
CA VAL A 374 13.50 18.82 -2.97
C VAL A 374 13.10 18.59 -1.51
N ASN A 375 12.42 17.48 -1.27
CA ASN A 375 11.97 17.06 0.05
C ASN A 375 12.71 15.79 0.49
N LEU A 376 13.16 15.76 1.73
CA LEU A 376 13.75 14.58 2.34
C LEU A 376 12.79 14.03 3.40
N TYR A 377 12.51 12.75 3.31
CA TYR A 377 11.69 11.99 4.24
C TYR A 377 12.54 10.95 4.97
N LEU A 378 12.19 10.70 6.22
CA LEU A 378 12.69 9.58 7.01
C LEU A 378 11.49 8.92 7.70
N THR A 379 11.20 7.68 7.32
CA THR A 379 10.24 6.84 8.04
C THR A 379 11.00 5.86 8.94
N ILE A 380 10.56 5.73 10.18
CA ILE A 380 11.06 4.77 11.17
C ILE A 380 9.87 3.94 11.62
N ILE A 381 10.02 2.63 11.66
CA ILE A 381 9.02 1.71 12.24
C ILE A 381 9.77 0.80 13.20
N SER A 382 9.46 0.86 14.49
CA SER A 382 10.09 0.03 15.52
C SER A 382 9.04 -0.85 16.16
N ASN A 383 9.31 -2.14 16.24
CA ASN A 383 8.64 -3.04 17.17
C ASN A 383 9.22 -2.78 18.57
N LEU A 384 8.34 -2.56 19.56
CA LEU A 384 8.71 -2.21 20.92
C LEU A 384 8.90 -3.44 21.82
N GLU A 385 8.40 -4.59 21.40
CA GLU A 385 8.48 -5.85 22.15
C GLU A 385 9.81 -6.58 21.88
N ASP A 386 10.30 -6.56 20.64
CA ASP A 386 11.50 -7.28 20.21
C ASP A 386 12.62 -6.37 19.62
N PRO A 387 12.89 -5.22 20.26
CA PRO A 387 13.50 -4.00 19.70
C PRO A 387 14.17 -4.14 18.32
N SER A 388 13.34 -4.31 17.30
CA SER A 388 13.72 -4.45 15.90
C SER A 388 12.92 -3.44 15.06
N GLY A 389 13.39 -3.12 13.86
CA GLY A 389 12.72 -2.09 13.08
C GLY A 389 13.23 -1.87 11.67
N ILE A 390 12.61 -0.88 11.02
CA ILE A 390 12.87 -0.43 9.66
C ILE A 390 13.20 1.06 9.68
N LEU A 391 14.18 1.43 8.88
CA LEU A 391 14.56 2.80 8.56
C LEU A 391 14.46 3.02 7.04
N GLN A 392 13.62 3.97 6.61
CA GLN A 392 13.38 4.28 5.21
C GLN A 392 13.67 5.76 4.89
N PRO A 393 14.93 6.14 4.60
CA PRO A 393 15.23 7.46 4.07
C PRO A 393 14.81 7.56 2.60
N ARG A 394 14.24 8.70 2.22
CA ARG A 394 13.75 8.93 0.86
C ARG A 394 13.83 10.40 0.45
N LEU A 395 14.44 10.67 -0.70
CA LEU A 395 14.51 11.98 -1.34
C LEU A 395 13.50 12.04 -2.50
N LEU A 396 12.69 13.10 -2.51
CA LEU A 396 11.76 13.42 -3.59
C LEU A 396 12.25 14.70 -4.25
N TRP A 397 12.51 14.63 -5.55
CA TRP A 397 12.93 15.77 -6.35
C TRP A 397 11.96 15.96 -7.53
N ASP A 398 11.25 17.08 -7.54
CA ASP A 398 10.48 17.55 -8.69
C ASP A 398 11.46 18.17 -9.70
N VAL A 399 11.93 17.35 -10.64
CA VAL A 399 12.96 17.72 -11.64
C VAL A 399 12.38 18.65 -12.71
N GLY A 400 11.09 18.50 -13.00
CA GLY A 400 10.32 19.35 -13.90
C GLY A 400 8.85 19.34 -13.53
N GLN A 401 8.03 20.12 -14.23
CA GLN A 401 6.62 20.33 -13.89
C GLN A 401 5.83 19.03 -13.69
N ASN A 402 6.07 18.03 -14.54
CA ASN A 402 5.38 16.75 -14.48
C ASN A 402 6.35 15.57 -14.32
N LEU A 403 7.57 15.82 -13.84
CA LEU A 403 8.62 14.81 -13.74
C LEU A 403 9.22 14.80 -12.34
N ARG A 404 9.08 13.66 -11.65
CA ARG A 404 9.58 13.44 -10.29
C ARG A 404 10.58 12.31 -10.25
N LEU A 405 11.73 12.56 -9.62
CA LEU A 405 12.70 11.54 -9.24
C LEU A 405 12.51 11.21 -7.75
N THR A 406 12.35 9.92 -7.45
CA THR A 406 12.33 9.41 -6.07
C THR A 406 13.53 8.51 -5.85
N VAL A 407 14.32 8.77 -4.82
CA VAL A 407 15.46 7.92 -4.43
C VAL A 407 15.31 7.55 -2.97
N GLY A 408 15.54 6.30 -2.60
CA GLY A 408 15.49 5.91 -1.21
C GLY A 408 16.11 4.55 -0.93
N GLY A 409 15.92 4.08 0.29
CA GLY A 409 16.29 2.74 0.69
C GLY A 409 15.46 2.20 1.84
N ASN A 410 15.51 0.89 2.03
CA ASN A 410 14.91 0.19 3.15
C ASN A 410 16.04 -0.51 3.91
N PHE A 411 16.20 -0.15 5.17
CA PHE A 411 17.21 -0.73 6.05
C PHE A 411 16.53 -1.33 7.27
N TYR A 412 17.04 -2.46 7.73
CA TYR A 412 16.45 -3.24 8.81
C TYR A 412 17.45 -3.35 9.96
N CYS A 413 16.95 -3.30 11.20
CA CYS A 413 17.73 -3.54 12.40
C CYS A 413 16.99 -4.51 13.34
N GLY A 414 17.75 -5.28 14.12
CA GLY A 414 17.20 -6.30 15.02
C GLY A 414 18.22 -7.40 15.29
N GLY A 415 18.06 -8.08 16.42
CA GLY A 415 18.81 -9.30 16.74
C GLY A 415 18.23 -10.55 16.08
N PRO A 416 18.88 -11.72 16.20
CA PRO A 416 18.27 -12.99 15.83
C PRO A 416 16.95 -13.22 16.58
N GLU A 417 16.01 -13.93 15.95
CA GLU A 417 14.66 -14.21 16.46
C GLU A 417 13.79 -12.96 16.70
N THR A 418 14.09 -11.86 16.01
CA THR A 418 13.24 -10.66 15.97
C THR A 418 12.63 -10.48 14.59
N GLU A 419 11.48 -9.81 14.50
CA GLU A 419 10.71 -9.67 13.26
C GLU A 419 11.55 -9.08 12.11
N TYR A 420 12.34 -8.05 12.39
CA TYR A 420 13.17 -7.38 11.39
C TYR A 420 14.66 -7.79 11.42
N GLY A 421 15.11 -8.47 12.48
CA GLY A 421 16.46 -9.05 12.55
C GLY A 421 16.57 -10.45 11.94
N GLY A 422 15.43 -11.14 11.81
CA GLY A 422 15.25 -12.43 11.18
C GLY A 422 14.96 -13.55 12.17
N PHE A 423 14.01 -14.41 11.84
CA PHE A 423 13.59 -15.56 12.65
C PHE A 423 13.44 -16.81 11.79
N GLU A 424 13.61 -17.99 12.37
CA GLU A 424 13.54 -19.25 11.63
C GLU A 424 12.09 -19.57 11.23
N THR A 425 11.87 -19.83 9.95
CA THR A 425 10.55 -20.27 9.47
C THR A 425 10.34 -21.73 9.79
N ALA A 426 9.24 -22.00 10.48
CA ALA A 426 8.98 -23.29 11.06
C ALA A 426 8.56 -24.31 9.98
N GLY A 427 9.51 -25.14 9.53
CA GLY A 427 9.28 -26.25 8.58
C GLY A 427 10.29 -26.33 7.44
N ALA A 428 10.86 -25.20 7.02
CA ALA A 428 11.87 -25.14 5.96
C ALA A 428 13.31 -24.98 6.48
N GLY A 429 13.48 -24.61 7.75
CA GLY A 429 14.80 -24.31 8.33
C GLY A 429 15.46 -23.09 7.69
N LEU A 430 14.65 -22.20 7.11
CA LEU A 430 15.09 -20.98 6.45
C LEU A 430 14.75 -19.79 7.33
N THR A 431 15.67 -18.84 7.46
CA THR A 431 15.41 -17.63 8.25
C THR A 431 14.72 -16.57 7.40
N GLN A 432 13.55 -16.14 7.84
CA GLN A 432 12.87 -14.99 7.25
C GLN A 432 13.54 -13.71 7.74
N ARG A 433 14.51 -13.22 6.95
CA ARG A 433 15.22 -11.98 7.21
C ARG A 433 15.06 -11.02 6.04
N PRO A 434 14.48 -9.82 6.25
CA PRO A 434 14.31 -8.85 5.17
C PRO A 434 15.66 -8.42 4.56
N ALA A 435 15.69 -8.25 3.24
CA ALA A 435 16.87 -7.80 2.52
C ALA A 435 16.94 -6.27 2.49
N PRO A 436 18.02 -5.62 2.98
CA PRO A 436 18.20 -4.19 2.78
C PRO A 436 18.21 -3.88 1.28
N SER A 437 17.61 -2.75 0.91
CA SER A 437 17.49 -2.36 -0.49
C SER A 437 17.66 -0.87 -0.70
N VAL A 438 18.06 -0.50 -1.91
CA VAL A 438 18.04 0.88 -2.41
C VAL A 438 17.24 0.93 -3.70
N PHE A 439 16.54 2.02 -3.93
CA PHE A 439 15.68 2.18 -5.09
C PHE A 439 15.75 3.58 -5.68
N CYS A 440 15.43 3.67 -6.96
CA CYS A 440 15.34 4.90 -7.73
C CYS A 440 14.16 4.78 -8.71
N TRP A 441 13.25 5.75 -8.66
CA TRP A 441 12.05 5.79 -9.48
C TRP A 441 11.98 7.11 -10.23
N LEU A 442 11.56 7.05 -11.49
CA LEU A 442 11.25 8.21 -12.31
C LEU A 442 9.76 8.16 -12.66
N SER A 443 9.00 9.15 -12.18
CA SER A 443 7.57 9.28 -12.41
C SER A 443 7.31 10.45 -13.34
N TRP A 444 6.65 10.18 -14.46
CA TRP A 444 6.17 11.19 -15.41
C TRP A 444 4.65 11.22 -15.40
N TYR A 445 4.07 12.41 -15.25
CA TYR A 445 2.62 12.64 -15.26
C TYR A 445 2.24 13.39 -16.55
N PHE A 446 1.06 13.12 -17.10
CA PHE A 446 0.58 13.80 -18.31
C PHE A 446 -0.94 13.90 -18.36
#